data_AF-R6MU29-F1
#
_entry.id   AF-R6MU29-F1
#
_cell.length_a   1.000
_cell.length_b   1.000
_cell.length_c   1.000
_cell.angle_alpha   90.00
_cell.angle_beta   90.00
_cell.angle_gamma   90.00
#
_symmetry.space_group_name_H-M   'P 1'
#
loop_
_entity.id
_entity.type
_entity.pdbx_description
1 polymer ?
#
loop_
_entity_poly.entity_id
_entity_poly.type
_entity_poly.pdbx_seq_one_letter_code
_entity_poly.pdbx_strand_id
1 'polypeptide(L)'
;MEKENITKLTDEEKSKAEKNFLQSVHDTFGKGKLKPSQYSALGLAYIGDGVYDLIIRTIVLDLGNGKVKNFHRMTSNIVKAESQAKVVNVILDSLTDEEMAIFKHGRNAKSATSAKNASITDYRIATGFEALIGYLYLSHRMDRAMELVKDGLVKTELLPYKL
;
A
#
# COMPACT_ATOMS: atom_id res chain seq x y z
N MET A 1 -11.92 37.27 -37.58
CA MET A 1 -10.93 37.92 -36.69
C MET A 1 -11.65 38.05 -35.35
N GLU A 2 -11.24 37.47 -34.24
CA GLU A 2 -9.95 36.94 -33.81
C GLU A 2 -10.03 35.47 -33.39
N LYS A 3 -8.87 34.83 -33.42
CA LYS A 3 -8.61 33.45 -33.02
C LYS A 3 -8.45 33.44 -31.50
N GLU A 4 -9.21 32.63 -30.77
CA GLU A 4 -8.72 32.16 -29.47
C GLU A 4 -8.05 30.80 -29.66
N ASN A 5 -6.74 30.90 -29.51
CA ASN A 5 -5.73 29.89 -29.63
C ASN A 5 -5.91 28.92 -28.45
N ILE A 6 -6.58 27.78 -28.66
CA ILE A 6 -6.54 26.68 -27.70
C ILE A 6 -5.12 26.10 -27.80
N THR A 7 -4.23 26.64 -26.97
CA THR A 7 -2.84 26.20 -26.84
C THR A 7 -2.84 24.72 -26.52
N LYS A 8 -2.43 23.90 -27.51
CA LYS A 8 -2.00 22.52 -27.26
C LYS A 8 -0.80 22.61 -26.33
N LEU A 9 -0.97 22.17 -25.09
CA LEU A 9 0.10 21.98 -24.11
C LEU A 9 1.26 21.23 -24.76
N THR A 10 2.45 21.78 -24.60
CA THR A 10 3.70 21.22 -25.13
C THR A 10 4.02 19.87 -24.46
N ASP A 11 4.77 18.99 -25.14
CA ASP A 11 5.15 17.69 -24.57
C ASP A 11 6.04 17.84 -23.31
N GLU A 12 6.70 18.99 -23.13
CA GLU A 12 7.42 19.36 -21.90
C GLU A 12 6.47 19.70 -20.74
N GLU A 13 5.33 20.33 -21.00
CA GLU A 13 4.30 20.62 -19.99
C GLU A 13 3.52 19.36 -19.59
N LYS A 14 3.32 18.42 -20.53
CA LYS A 14 2.79 17.08 -20.21
C LYS A 14 3.79 16.21 -19.44
N SER A 15 5.09 16.41 -19.67
CA SER A 15 6.17 15.75 -18.91
C SER A 15 6.30 16.24 -17.47
N LYS A 16 5.60 17.33 -17.10
CA LYS A 16 5.47 17.81 -15.72
C LYS A 16 4.29 17.14 -15.01
N ALA A 17 4.07 15.85 -15.27
CA ALA A 17 3.26 15.02 -14.39
C ALA A 17 3.91 15.10 -12.99
N GLU A 18 3.14 15.45 -11.96
CA GLU A 18 3.64 15.56 -10.60
C GLU A 18 4.49 14.34 -10.27
N LYS A 19 5.77 14.55 -9.97
CA LYS A 19 6.67 13.47 -9.62
C LYS A 19 6.13 12.79 -8.37
N ASN A 20 5.61 11.57 -8.52
CA ASN A 20 5.21 10.78 -7.35
C ASN A 20 6.44 10.42 -6.52
N PHE A 21 6.23 10.14 -5.23
CA PHE A 21 7.30 9.89 -4.26
C PHE A 21 8.33 8.87 -4.73
N LEU A 22 7.88 7.75 -5.32
CA LEU A 22 8.77 6.71 -5.85
C LEU A 22 9.67 7.24 -6.98
N GLN A 23 9.14 8.06 -7.88
CA GLN A 23 9.94 8.67 -8.95
C GLN A 23 11.02 9.59 -8.35
N SER A 24 10.69 10.38 -7.33
CA SER A 24 11.67 11.23 -6.64
C SER A 24 12.78 10.40 -5.98
N VAL A 25 12.46 9.24 -5.39
CA VAL A 25 13.46 8.31 -4.84
C VAL A 25 14.38 7.78 -5.95
N HIS A 26 13.82 7.34 -7.08
CA HIS A 26 14.62 6.83 -8.20
C HIS A 26 15.49 7.89 -8.87
N ASP A 27 14.99 9.12 -9.02
CA ASP A 27 15.76 10.23 -9.59
C ASP A 27 16.94 10.61 -8.69
N THR A 28 16.78 10.51 -7.37
CA THR A 28 17.80 10.92 -6.39
C THR A 28 18.84 9.83 -6.14
N PHE A 29 18.41 8.57 -6.00
CA PHE A 29 19.27 7.46 -5.55
C PHE A 29 19.52 6.40 -6.64
N GLY A 30 18.92 6.57 -7.83
CA GLY A 30 18.97 5.62 -8.92
C GLY A 30 17.86 4.57 -8.86
N LYS A 31 17.48 4.06 -10.03
CA LYS A 31 16.47 3.00 -10.18
C LYS A 31 17.11 1.61 -10.16
N GLY A 32 16.47 0.67 -9.46
CA GLY A 32 16.86 -0.75 -9.51
C GLY A 32 16.65 -1.37 -10.90
N LYS A 33 17.31 -2.51 -11.16
CA LYS A 33 17.22 -3.23 -12.45
C LYS A 33 16.00 -4.16 -12.56
N LEU A 34 15.44 -4.56 -11.42
CA LEU A 34 14.34 -5.52 -11.37
C LEU A 34 13.00 -4.83 -11.61
N LYS A 35 12.11 -5.51 -12.33
CA LYS A 35 10.69 -5.16 -12.37
C LYS A 35 10.00 -5.57 -11.08
N PRO A 36 8.89 -4.92 -10.67
CA PRO A 36 8.16 -5.25 -9.44
C PRO A 36 7.84 -6.75 -9.28
N SER A 37 7.40 -7.42 -10.36
CA SER A 37 7.06 -8.85 -10.36
C SER A 37 8.26 -9.81 -10.23
N GLN A 38 9.49 -9.31 -10.31
CA GLN A 38 10.71 -10.10 -10.16
C GLN A 38 11.26 -10.10 -8.72
N TYR A 39 10.73 -9.24 -7.85
CA TYR A 39 11.09 -9.25 -6.44
C TYR A 39 10.45 -10.46 -5.73
N SER A 40 11.13 -10.96 -4.71
CA SER A 40 10.57 -12.03 -3.87
C SER A 40 9.36 -11.53 -3.09
N ALA A 41 8.44 -12.43 -2.74
CA ALA A 41 7.33 -12.18 -1.83
C ALA A 41 7.74 -11.37 -0.59
N LEU A 42 8.81 -11.77 0.10
CA LEU A 42 9.28 -11.09 1.31
C LEU A 42 9.91 -9.72 1.01
N GLY A 43 10.55 -9.55 -0.15
CA GLY A 43 11.05 -8.24 -0.58
C GLY A 43 9.92 -7.26 -0.89
N LEU A 44 8.85 -7.74 -1.51
CA LEU A 44 7.63 -6.94 -1.74
C LEU A 44 6.93 -6.61 -0.42
N ALA A 45 6.79 -7.59 0.49
CA ALA A 45 6.19 -7.37 1.80
C ALA A 45 7.01 -6.36 2.63
N TYR A 46 8.33 -6.42 2.58
CA TYR A 46 9.21 -5.48 3.29
C TYR A 46 8.93 -4.01 2.94
N ILE A 47 8.84 -3.68 1.64
CA ILE A 47 8.53 -2.30 1.25
C ILE A 47 7.05 -1.96 1.46
N GLY A 48 6.15 -2.94 1.24
CA GLY A 48 4.72 -2.77 1.39
C GLY A 48 4.27 -2.51 2.83
N ASP A 49 4.90 -3.14 3.82
CA ASP A 49 4.71 -2.84 5.25
C ASP A 49 5.00 -1.36 5.54
N GLY A 50 6.14 -0.84 5.05
CA GLY A 50 6.49 0.57 5.21
C GLY A 50 5.52 1.53 4.50
N VAL A 51 5.05 1.18 3.30
CA VAL A 51 4.05 1.98 2.57
C VAL A 51 2.71 1.99 3.31
N TYR A 52 2.23 0.83 3.76
CA TYR A 52 0.98 0.72 4.51
C TYR A 52 1.06 1.45 5.85
N ASP A 53 2.14 1.29 6.61
CA ASP A 53 2.37 1.99 7.88
C ASP A 53 2.39 3.51 7.67
N LEU A 54 3.03 4.01 6.60
CA LEU A 54 3.01 5.44 6.27
C LEU A 54 1.60 5.94 5.97
N ILE A 55 0.82 5.21 5.16
CA ILE A 55 -0.59 5.56 4.87
C ILE A 55 -1.38 5.67 6.18
N ILE A 56 -1.31 4.66 7.05
CA ILE A 56 -2.05 4.65 8.31
C ILE A 56 -1.58 5.76 9.26
N ARG A 57 -0.28 6.03 9.34
CA ARG A 57 0.24 7.15 10.16
C ARG A 57 -0.26 8.49 9.68
N THR A 58 -0.32 8.72 8.37
CA THR A 58 -0.88 9.95 7.80
C THR A 58 -2.35 10.10 8.17
N ILE A 59 -3.16 9.05 7.97
CA ILE A 59 -4.59 9.06 8.35
C ILE A 59 -4.78 9.33 9.86
N VAL A 60 -3.96 8.70 10.71
CA VAL A 60 -4.03 8.86 12.17
C VAL A 60 -3.58 10.25 12.60
N LEU A 61 -2.61 10.86 11.92
CA LEU A 61 -2.16 12.22 12.19
C LEU A 61 -3.20 13.27 11.75
N ASP A 62 -3.87 13.02 10.62
CA ASP A 62 -4.91 13.92 10.08
C ASP A 62 -6.18 13.99 10.95
N LEU A 63 -6.34 13.07 11.91
CA LEU A 63 -7.37 13.14 12.94
C LEU A 63 -7.21 14.32 13.90
N GLY A 64 -6.08 15.02 13.83
CA GLY A 64 -5.82 16.24 14.57
C GLY A 64 -4.73 16.07 15.63
N ASN A 65 -4.43 17.19 16.29
CA ASN A 65 -3.33 17.25 17.23
C ASN A 65 -3.59 16.39 18.48
N GLY A 66 -2.57 15.68 18.95
CA GLY A 66 -2.72 14.69 20.00
C GLY A 66 -1.40 14.23 20.59
N LYS A 67 -1.46 13.43 21.65
CA LYS A 67 -0.26 12.84 22.25
C LYS A 67 0.28 11.74 21.34
N VAL A 68 1.59 11.75 21.07
CA VAL A 68 2.29 10.72 20.27
C VAL A 68 1.96 9.28 20.69
N LYS A 69 1.81 9.04 22.02
CA LYS A 69 1.39 7.73 22.56
C LYS A 69 0.03 7.25 22.02
N ASN A 70 -0.90 8.16 21.76
CA ASN A 70 -2.20 7.82 21.17
C ASN A 70 -2.05 7.45 19.70
N PHE A 71 -1.27 8.21 18.93
CA PHE A 71 -0.99 7.88 17.52
C PHE A 71 -0.36 6.50 17.39
N HIS A 72 0.68 6.19 18.16
CA HIS A 72 1.31 4.87 18.14
C HIS A 72 0.32 3.74 18.48
N ARG A 73 -0.55 3.94 19.48
CA ARG A 73 -1.56 2.95 19.85
C ARG A 73 -2.57 2.72 18.72
N MET A 74 -3.04 3.78 18.09
CA MET A 74 -4.01 3.70 16.99
C MET A 74 -3.40 3.04 15.76
N THR A 75 -2.22 3.49 15.33
CA THR A 75 -1.48 2.90 14.22
C THR A 75 -1.23 1.41 14.49
N SER A 76 -0.66 1.04 15.65
CA SER A 76 -0.36 -0.35 16.00
C SER A 76 -1.61 -1.26 15.98
N ASN A 77 -2.77 -0.75 16.39
CA ASN A 77 -4.02 -1.50 16.34
C ASN A 77 -4.49 -1.78 14.91
N ILE A 78 -4.17 -0.90 13.95
CA ILE A 78 -4.57 -1.03 12.53
C ILE A 78 -3.54 -1.86 11.75
N VAL A 79 -2.24 -1.68 12.02
CA VAL A 79 -1.16 -2.32 11.26
C VAL A 79 -0.76 -3.70 11.78
N LYS A 80 -1.29 -4.16 12.92
CA LYS A 80 -1.05 -5.54 13.38
C LYS A 80 -1.60 -6.58 12.39
N ALA A 81 -0.94 -7.74 12.32
CA ALA A 81 -1.27 -8.81 11.37
C ALA A 81 -2.75 -9.24 11.39
N GLU A 82 -3.35 -9.36 12.58
CA GLU A 82 -4.78 -9.69 12.73
C GLU A 82 -5.70 -8.68 12.03
N SER A 83 -5.40 -7.38 12.15
CA SER A 83 -6.18 -6.31 11.53
C SER A 83 -5.96 -6.28 10.02
N GLN A 84 -4.71 -6.41 9.56
CA GLN A 84 -4.39 -6.53 8.14
C GLN A 84 -5.09 -7.73 7.49
N ALA A 85 -5.14 -8.87 8.19
CA ALA A 85 -5.84 -10.06 7.71
C ALA A 85 -7.34 -9.80 7.52
N LYS A 86 -7.98 -9.09 8.46
CA LYS A 86 -9.38 -8.66 8.31
C LYS A 86 -9.57 -7.74 7.11
N VAL A 87 -8.69 -6.74 6.95
CA VAL A 87 -8.73 -5.76 5.85
C VAL A 87 -8.65 -6.46 4.50
N VAL A 88 -7.67 -7.34 4.30
CA VAL A 88 -7.50 -7.97 2.99
C VAL A 88 -8.62 -8.96 2.67
N ASN A 89 -9.12 -9.70 3.67
CA ASN A 89 -10.18 -10.69 3.46
C ASN A 89 -11.47 -10.07 2.88
N VAL A 90 -11.82 -8.83 3.24
CA VAL A 90 -13.02 -8.15 2.74
C VAL A 90 -12.86 -7.49 1.37
N ILE A 91 -11.64 -7.50 0.81
CA ILE A 91 -11.34 -6.94 -0.52
C ILE A 91 -10.85 -8.02 -1.51
N LEU A 92 -10.67 -9.28 -1.10
CA LEU A 92 -10.17 -10.35 -1.97
C LEU A 92 -10.94 -10.48 -3.29
N ASP A 93 -12.27 -10.35 -3.25
CA ASP A 93 -13.12 -10.48 -4.44
C ASP A 93 -13.01 -9.28 -5.41
N SER A 94 -12.41 -8.17 -4.95
CA SER A 94 -12.16 -6.99 -5.79
C SER A 94 -10.80 -7.01 -6.48
N LEU A 95 -9.94 -7.96 -6.12
CA LEU A 95 -8.61 -8.08 -6.70
C LEU A 95 -8.70 -8.64 -8.13
N THR A 96 -7.90 -8.07 -9.02
CA THR A 96 -7.62 -8.67 -10.33
C THR A 96 -6.85 -9.98 -10.17
N ASP A 97 -6.81 -10.81 -11.22
CA ASP A 97 -6.04 -12.06 -11.21
C ASP A 97 -4.55 -11.84 -10.94
N GLU A 98 -3.99 -10.74 -11.45
CA GLU A 98 -2.61 -10.31 -11.20
C GLU A 98 -2.39 -9.99 -9.71
N GLU A 99 -3.24 -9.15 -9.13
CA GLU A 99 -3.16 -8.75 -7.72
C GLU A 99 -3.34 -9.95 -6.79
N MET A 100 -4.29 -10.84 -7.12
CA MET A 100 -4.53 -12.08 -6.39
C MET A 100 -3.32 -13.03 -6.46
N ALA A 101 -2.63 -13.10 -7.59
CA ALA A 101 -1.41 -13.90 -7.73
C ALA A 101 -0.28 -13.38 -6.83
N ILE A 102 -0.09 -12.06 -6.78
CA ILE A 102 0.89 -11.42 -5.88
C ILE A 102 0.53 -11.66 -4.41
N PHE A 103 -0.74 -11.45 -4.04
CA PHE A 103 -1.22 -11.74 -2.68
C PHE A 103 -0.95 -13.20 -2.28
N LYS A 104 -1.29 -14.17 -3.15
CA LYS A 104 -1.02 -15.59 -2.90
C LYS A 104 0.47 -15.88 -2.79
N HIS A 105 1.31 -15.22 -3.60
CA HIS A 105 2.76 -15.36 -3.53
C HIS A 105 3.29 -14.90 -2.16
N GLY A 106 2.85 -13.74 -1.67
CA GLY A 106 3.15 -13.24 -0.33
C GLY A 106 2.67 -14.18 0.78
N ARG A 107 1.39 -14.60 0.73
CA ARG A 107 0.77 -15.48 1.72
C ARG A 107 1.44 -16.85 1.86
N ASN A 108 2.05 -17.32 0.78
CA ASN A 108 2.72 -18.61 0.73
C ASN A 108 4.22 -18.51 1.04
N ALA A 109 4.76 -17.30 1.25
CA ALA A 109 6.14 -17.13 1.69
C ALA A 109 6.33 -17.76 3.07
N LYS A 110 7.34 -18.63 3.19
CA LYS A 110 7.69 -19.24 4.47
C LYS A 110 8.57 -18.26 5.25
N SER A 111 8.03 -17.69 6.32
CA SER A 111 8.82 -17.03 7.37
C SER A 111 9.33 -18.08 8.36
N ALA A 112 10.57 -17.94 8.83
CA ALA A 112 11.26 -18.94 9.65
C ALA A 112 10.83 -18.98 11.14
N THR A 113 9.64 -18.48 11.50
CA THR A 113 9.28 -18.27 12.92
C THR A 113 8.15 -19.16 13.43
N SER A 114 8.31 -19.57 14.69
CA SER A 114 7.52 -20.51 15.48
C SER A 114 6.34 -19.86 16.22
N ALA A 115 5.42 -19.22 15.49
CA ALA A 115 4.21 -18.63 16.10
C ALA A 115 3.12 -19.70 16.38
N LYS A 116 2.11 -19.38 17.21
CA LYS A 116 0.96 -20.27 17.48
C LYS A 116 0.06 -20.36 16.23
N ASN A 117 -0.64 -21.48 16.02
CA ASN A 117 -1.34 -21.80 14.76
C ASN A 117 -2.28 -20.70 14.21
N ALA A 118 -3.14 -20.10 15.06
CA ALA A 118 -4.04 -19.02 14.63
C ALA A 118 -3.26 -17.76 14.20
N SER A 119 -2.24 -17.36 14.98
CA SER A 119 -1.38 -16.22 14.63
C SER A 119 -0.53 -16.44 13.39
N ILE A 120 -0.20 -17.69 13.05
CA ILE A 120 0.53 -18.00 11.80
C ILE A 120 -0.35 -17.69 10.59
N THR A 121 -1.64 -17.99 10.65
CA THR A 121 -2.55 -17.77 9.52
C THR A 121 -2.72 -16.28 9.25
N ASP A 122 -3.00 -15.49 10.29
CA ASP A 122 -3.11 -14.03 10.18
C ASP A 122 -1.80 -13.41 9.68
N TYR A 123 -0.66 -13.87 10.21
CA TYR A 123 0.65 -13.40 9.76
C TYR A 123 0.88 -13.65 8.27
N ARG A 124 0.57 -14.86 7.78
CA ARG A 124 0.69 -15.18 6.36
C ARG A 124 -0.24 -14.33 5.51
N ILE A 125 -1.49 -14.13 5.95
CA ILE A 125 -2.45 -13.29 5.22
C ILE A 125 -1.94 -11.84 5.18
N ALA A 126 -1.45 -11.30 6.30
CA ALA A 126 -0.85 -9.96 6.37
C ALA A 126 0.35 -9.82 5.44
N THR A 127 1.29 -10.78 5.44
CA THR A 127 2.42 -10.79 4.49
C THR A 127 1.96 -10.82 3.03
N GLY A 128 0.86 -11.52 2.74
CA GLY A 128 0.21 -11.47 1.43
C GLY A 128 -0.26 -10.06 1.06
N PHE A 129 -0.90 -9.37 2.00
CA PHE A 129 -1.38 -8.01 1.81
C PHE A 129 -0.24 -7.01 1.65
N GLU A 130 0.77 -7.07 2.51
CA GLU A 130 1.99 -6.26 2.42
C GLU A 130 2.68 -6.45 1.05
N ALA A 131 2.82 -7.69 0.58
CA ALA A 131 3.39 -7.95 -0.75
C ALA A 131 2.58 -7.32 -1.89
N LEU A 132 1.25 -7.34 -1.80
CA LEU A 132 0.37 -6.68 -2.76
C LEU A 132 0.57 -5.16 -2.76
N ILE A 133 0.61 -4.53 -1.58
CA ILE A 133 0.84 -3.08 -1.45
C ILE A 133 2.22 -2.69 -2.00
N GLY A 134 3.27 -3.47 -1.66
CA GLY A 134 4.61 -3.24 -2.18
C GLY A 134 4.69 -3.37 -3.70
N TYR A 135 3.98 -4.33 -4.28
CA TYR A 135 3.89 -4.51 -5.73
C TYR A 135 3.22 -3.32 -6.43
N LEU A 136 2.08 -2.86 -5.90
CA LEU A 136 1.37 -1.70 -6.45
C LEU A 136 2.20 -0.43 -6.35
N TYR A 137 2.86 -0.20 -5.20
CA TYR A 137 3.78 0.92 -5.01
C TYR A 137 4.90 0.92 -6.06
N LEU A 138 5.65 -0.18 -6.17
CA LEU A 138 6.76 -0.30 -7.14
C LEU A 138 6.30 -0.27 -8.60
N SER A 139 5.01 -0.53 -8.86
CA SER A 139 4.38 -0.42 -10.17
C SER A 139 3.84 0.99 -10.47
N HIS A 140 4.09 1.98 -9.60
CA HIS A 140 3.51 3.33 -9.68
C HIS A 140 1.96 3.34 -9.71
N ARG A 141 1.32 2.33 -9.10
CA ARG A 141 -0.13 2.18 -9.00
C ARG A 141 -0.65 2.56 -7.61
N MET A 142 -0.22 3.72 -7.10
CA MET A 142 -0.62 4.14 -5.76
C MET A 142 -2.12 4.42 -5.64
N ASP A 143 -2.78 4.91 -6.68
CA ASP A 143 -4.24 5.13 -6.66
C ASP A 143 -4.99 3.84 -6.35
N ARG A 144 -4.58 2.74 -6.99
CA ARG A 144 -5.14 1.40 -6.73
C ARG A 144 -4.81 0.90 -5.32
N ALA A 145 -3.59 1.15 -4.83
CA ALA A 145 -3.24 0.81 -3.44
C ALA A 145 -4.13 1.57 -2.44
N MET A 146 -4.36 2.87 -2.67
CA MET A 146 -5.22 3.70 -1.82
C MET A 146 -6.68 3.25 -1.87
N GLU A 147 -7.20 2.88 -3.04
CA GLU A 147 -8.54 2.32 -3.21
C GLU A 147 -8.73 1.06 -2.35
N LEU A 148 -7.83 0.09 -2.49
CA LEU A 148 -7.88 -1.18 -1.76
C LEU A 148 -7.79 -0.97 -0.24
N VAL A 149 -6.88 -0.10 0.21
CA VAL A 149 -6.74 0.25 1.64
C VAL A 149 -8.00 0.93 2.14
N LYS A 150 -8.53 1.92 1.41
CA LYS A 150 -9.77 2.63 1.78
C LYS A 150 -10.92 1.66 1.94
N ASP A 151 -11.18 0.85 0.92
CA ASP A 151 -12.29 -0.11 0.92
C ASP A 151 -12.18 -1.10 2.07
N GLY A 152 -10.99 -1.64 2.31
CA GLY A 152 -10.77 -2.57 3.41
C GLY A 152 -10.95 -1.93 4.78
N LEU A 153 -10.46 -0.70 5.00
CA LEU A 153 -10.65 0.03 6.25
C LEU A 153 -12.11 0.40 6.50
N VAL A 154 -12.84 0.83 5.48
CA VAL A 154 -14.28 1.16 5.58
C VAL A 154 -15.10 -0.08 5.93
N LYS A 155 -14.88 -1.19 5.21
CA LYS A 155 -15.64 -2.44 5.42
C LYS A 155 -15.34 -3.12 6.76
N THR A 156 -14.17 -2.87 7.35
CA THR A 156 -13.78 -3.44 8.65
C THR A 156 -14.01 -2.51 9.83
N GLU A 157 -14.45 -1.27 9.58
CA GLU A 157 -14.68 -0.24 10.61
C GLU A 157 -13.45 -0.02 11.53
N LEU A 158 -12.24 -0.22 10.99
CA LEU A 158 -10.99 -0.07 11.75
C LEU A 158 -10.62 1.40 12.01
N LEU A 159 -11.26 2.33 11.30
CA LEU A 159 -11.12 3.76 11.57
C LEU A 159 -12.18 4.21 12.58
N PRO A 160 -11.82 5.12 13.50
CA PRO A 160 -12.77 5.63 14.50
C PRO A 160 -13.84 6.57 13.91
N TYR A 161 -13.89 6.73 12.60
CA TYR A 161 -14.81 7.60 11.86
C TYR A 161 -15.08 7.02 10.46
N LYS A 162 -16.16 7.47 9.82
CA LYS A 162 -16.48 7.10 8.43
C LYS A 162 -15.74 8.03 7.46
N LEU A 163 -15.05 7.44 6.48
CA LEU A 163 -14.40 8.12 5.35
C LEU A 163 -15.40 8.60 4.30
#